data_AF-A0A0D8HNT5-F1
#
_entry.id   AF-A0A0D8HNT5-F1
#
_cell.length_a   1.000
_cell.length_b   1.000
_cell.length_c   1.000
_cell.angle_alpha   90.00
_cell.angle_beta   90.00
_cell.angle_gamma   90.00
#
_symmetry.space_group_name_H-M   'P 1'
#
loop_
_entity.id
_entity.type
_entity.pdbx_description
1 polymer ?
#
loop_
_entity_poly.entity_id
_entity_poly.type
_entity_poly.pdbx_seq_one_letter_code
_entity_poly.pdbx_strand_id
1 'polypeptide(L)' 'MKKNHRELMKGLHKAGFMTKYTTKRHLLVLLDGQVITCFAGTPSDHRSWRNSMAPLRRLGFAL' A
#
# COMPACT_ATOMS: atom_id res chain seq x y z
N MET A 1 -9.51 6.26 -11.47
CA MET A 1 -9.47 5.08 -10.58
C MET A 1 -9.72 5.51 -9.14
N LYS A 2 -10.97 5.51 -8.66
CA LYS A 2 -11.25 5.49 -7.22
C LYS A 2 -11.13 4.05 -6.74
N LYS A 3 -9.90 3.51 -6.74
CA LYS A 3 -9.63 2.25 -6.03
C LYS A 3 -9.70 2.61 -4.56
N ASN A 4 -10.78 2.21 -3.89
CA ASN A 4 -11.01 2.60 -2.51
C ASN A 4 -9.81 2.14 -1.67
N HIS A 5 -9.13 3.06 -0.98
CA HIS A 5 -8.07 2.71 -0.02
C HIS A 5 -8.53 1.61 0.95
N ARG A 6 -9.82 1.57 1.27
CA ARG A 6 -10.43 0.51 2.07
C ARG A 6 -10.26 -0.89 1.47
N GLU A 7 -10.45 -1.06 0.18
CA GLU A 7 -10.30 -2.36 -0.50
C GLU A 7 -8.82 -2.77 -0.55
N LEU A 8 -7.93 -1.82 -0.84
CA LEU A 8 -6.49 -2.05 -0.76
C LEU A 8 -6.06 -2.49 0.64
N MET A 9 -6.50 -1.77 1.69
CA MET A 9 -6.18 -2.11 3.07
C MET A 9 -6.72 -3.49 3.47
N LYS A 10 -7.95 -3.83 3.06
CA LYS A 10 -8.52 -5.16 3.28
C LYS A 10 -7.70 -6.25 2.57
N GLY A 11 -7.33 -6.02 1.32
CA GLY A 11 -6.49 -6.94 0.55
C GLY A 11 -5.13 -7.13 1.21
N LEU A 12 -4.46 -6.03 1.57
CA LEU A 12 -3.17 -6.04 2.26
C LEU A 12 -3.24 -6.79 3.58
N HIS A 13 -4.24 -6.52 4.40
CA HIS A 13 -4.45 -7.22 5.67
C HIS A 13 -4.71 -8.72 5.47
N LYS A 14 -5.51 -9.09 4.46
CA LYS A 14 -5.75 -10.51 4.11
C LYS A 14 -4.48 -11.21 3.65
N ALA A 15 -3.60 -10.50 2.98
CA ALA A 15 -2.31 -11.01 2.52
C ALA A 15 -1.21 -10.98 3.62
N GLY A 16 -1.55 -10.62 4.86
CA GLY A 16 -0.61 -10.62 5.99
C GLY A 16 0.22 -9.36 6.14
N PHE A 17 -0.04 -8.32 5.32
CA PHE A 17 0.65 -7.05 5.45
C PHE A 17 0.01 -6.18 6.54
N MET A 18 0.85 -5.52 7.32
CA MET A 18 0.42 -4.47 8.23
C MET A 18 0.32 -3.13 7.49
N THR A 19 -0.69 -2.34 7.80
CA THR A 19 -0.84 -1.00 7.23
C THR A 19 -0.92 0.05 8.34
N LYS A 20 -0.18 1.15 8.19
CA LYS A 20 -0.12 2.23 9.18
C LYS A 20 -0.18 3.57 8.48
N TYR A 21 -0.92 4.53 9.04
CA TYR A 21 -0.87 5.91 8.57
C TYR A 21 0.29 6.66 9.22
N THR A 22 1.05 7.40 8.42
CA THR A 22 2.05 8.35 8.92
C THR A 22 1.37 9.65 9.35
N THR A 23 2.09 10.50 10.09
CA THR A 23 1.64 11.84 10.50
C THR A 23 1.21 12.71 9.31
N LYS A 24 1.79 12.47 8.13
CA LYS A 24 1.45 13.14 6.87
C LYS A 24 0.31 12.46 6.08
N ARG A 25 -0.43 11.54 6.71
CA ARG A 25 -1.52 10.75 6.11
C ARG A 25 -1.09 9.90 4.91
N HIS A 26 0.16 9.44 4.89
CA HIS A 26 0.61 8.44 3.91
C HIS A 26 0.36 7.03 4.46
N LEU A 27 0.01 6.09 3.59
CA LEU A 27 -0.23 4.70 3.98
C LEU A 27 1.08 3.92 3.88
N LEU A 28 1.68 3.65 5.02
CA LEU A 28 2.83 2.76 5.16
C LEU A 28 2.36 1.30 5.13
N VAL A 29 3.04 0.45 4.38
CA VAL A 29 2.79 -0.99 4.35
C VAL A 29 4.04 -1.73 4.81
N LEU A 30 3.85 -2.62 5.79
CA LEU A 30 4.91 -3.41 6.39
C LEU A 30 4.61 -4.90 6.27
N LEU A 31 5.66 -5.70 6.24
CA LEU A 31 5.62 -7.15 6.34
C LEU A 31 6.71 -7.57 7.33
N ASP A 32 6.35 -8.36 8.35
CA ASP A 32 7.29 -8.83 9.38
C ASP A 32 8.15 -7.71 10.03
N GLY A 33 7.54 -6.55 10.25
CA GLY A 33 8.20 -5.38 10.85
C GLY A 33 9.08 -4.56 9.89
N GLN A 34 9.26 -5.00 8.63
CA GLN A 34 9.99 -4.25 7.61
C GLN A 34 9.05 -3.41 6.75
N VAL A 35 9.49 -2.18 6.45
CA VAL A 35 8.74 -1.28 5.56
C VAL A 35 8.94 -1.73 4.11
N ILE A 36 7.86 -2.23 3.50
CA ILE A 36 7.88 -2.65 2.10
C ILE A 36 7.66 -1.47 1.17
N THR A 37 6.66 -0.64 1.49
CA THR A 37 6.28 0.49 0.64
C THR A 37 5.50 1.55 1.41
N CYS A 38 5.41 2.73 0.81
CA CYS A 38 4.62 3.84 1.30
C CYS A 38 3.79 4.40 0.16
N PHE A 39 2.48 4.50 0.34
CA PHE A 39 1.59 5.16 -0.60
C PHE A 39 1.37 6.60 -0.18
N ALA A 40 1.46 7.51 -1.15
CA ALA A 40 1.03 8.88 -0.96
C ALA A 40 -0.47 8.92 -0.58
N GLY A 41 -0.84 9.83 0.32
CA GLY A 41 -2.21 9.94 0.82
C GLY A 41 -3.23 10.27 -0.28
N THR A 42 -2.79 10.91 -1.36
CA THR A 42 -3.62 11.28 -2.50
C THR A 42 -3.24 10.43 -3.72
N PRO A 43 -4.20 9.68 -4.32
CA PRO A 43 -3.96 8.84 -5.49
C PRO A 43 -3.81 9.62 -6.81
N SER A 44 -3.65 10.95 -6.77
CA SER A 44 -3.46 11.78 -7.98
C SER A 44 -2.14 11.49 -8.69
N ASP A 45 -1.13 11.01 -7.95
CA ASP A 45 0.16 10.63 -8.52
C ASP A 45 0.18 9.16 -8.93
N HIS A 46 -0.24 8.92 -10.17
CA HIS A 46 -0.36 7.58 -10.73
C HIS A 46 0.99 6.84 -10.84
N ARG A 47 2.09 7.57 -11.09
CA ARG A 47 3.44 6.99 -11.17
C ARG A 47 3.88 6.53 -9.78
N SER A 48 3.70 7.36 -8.77
CA SER A 48 3.97 7.01 -7.37
C SER A 48 3.19 5.77 -6.95
N TRP A 49 1.89 5.71 -7.26
CA TRP A 49 1.04 4.57 -6.90
C TRP A 49 1.49 3.25 -7.55
N ARG A 50 1.91 3.27 -8.81
CA ARG A 50 2.48 2.10 -9.50
C ARG A 50 3.82 1.66 -8.91
N ASN A 51 4.69 2.61 -8.59
CA ASN A 51 5.96 2.32 -7.95
C ASN A 51 5.75 1.69 -6.57
N SER A 52 4.79 2.18 -5.80
CA SER A 52 4.45 1.63 -4.49
C SER A 52 3.83 0.24 -4.56
N MET A 53 3.08 -0.10 -5.63
CA MET A 53 2.53 -1.44 -5.85
C MET A 53 3.55 -2.47 -6.37
N ALA A 54 4.59 -2.04 -7.08
CA ALA A 54 5.61 -2.93 -7.63
C ALA A 54 6.26 -3.88 -6.59
N PRO A 55 6.75 -3.40 -5.42
CA PRO A 55 7.31 -4.30 -4.40
C PRO A 55 6.25 -5.25 -3.82
N LEU A 56 5.01 -4.81 -3.65
CA LEU A 56 3.93 -5.67 -3.17
C LEU A 56 3.65 -6.82 -4.15
N ARG A 57 3.62 -6.52 -5.45
CA ARG A 57 3.46 -7.55 -6.49
C ARG A 57 4.59 -8.56 -6.50
N ARG A 58 5.83 -8.13 -6.25
CA ARG A 58 6.99 -9.05 -6.12
C ARG A 58 6.85 -9.99 -4.92
N LEU A 59 6.17 -9.56 -3.86
CA LEU A 59 5.86 -10.36 -2.69
C LEU A 59 4.59 -11.20 -2.85
N GLY A 60 4.05 -11.30 -4.07
CA GLY A 60 2.87 -12.12 -4.37
C GLY A 60 1.53 -11.42 -4.12
N PHE A 61 1.51 -10.12 -3.80
CA PHE A 61 0.26 -9.38 -3.65
C PHE A 61 -0.35 -9.06 -5.03
N ALA A 62 -1.43 -9.75 -5.37
CA ALA A 62 -2.28 -9.45 -6.51
C ALA A 62 -3.62 -8.88 -6.02
N LEU A 63 -4.02 -7.73 -6.58
CA LEU A 63 -5.29 -7.05 -6.31
C LEU A 63 -6.25 -7.26 -7.46
#